data_AF-A0ABD6CBF3-F1
#
_entry.id   AF-A0ABD6CBF3-F1
#
_cell.length_a   1.000
_cell.length_b   1.000
_cell.length_c   1.000
_cell.angle_alpha   90.00
_cell.angle_beta   90.00
_cell.angle_gamma   90.00
#
_symmetry.space_group_name_H-M   'P 1'
#
loop_
_entity.id
_entity.type
_entity.pdbx_description
1 polymer ?
#
loop_
_entity_poly.entity_id
_entity_poly.type
_entity_poly.pdbx_seq_one_letter_code
_entity_poly.pdbx_strand_id
1 'polypeptide(L)'
;MTETRVAVAGTFGPLHDGHRTLLRTALKYGDGGLVVGVTSDEFARSSRTRAVPAFEDRTTAVETALREQDEWGREWEIRELTSEHGIVTEEPAVDALVVSPETAVELAAINERRRARGFEPLEGIVAPYVLAADGERISSTRIVNGEIDEHGNLRQ
;
A
#
# COMPACT_ATOMS: atom_id res chain seq x y z
N MET A 1 -8.62 24.48 6.25
CA MET A 1 -7.61 23.47 5.90
C MET A 1 -8.20 22.71 4.73
N THR A 2 -7.50 22.62 3.61
CA THR A 2 -7.93 21.77 2.49
C THR A 2 -7.81 20.32 2.96
N GLU A 3 -8.88 19.55 2.81
CA GLU A 3 -8.88 18.12 3.07
C GLU A 3 -7.91 17.43 2.08
N THR A 4 -7.09 16.50 2.57
CA THR A 4 -6.03 15.82 1.82
C THR A 4 -6.50 14.42 1.45
N ARG A 5 -6.56 14.14 0.16
CA ARG A 5 -6.90 12.83 -0.35
C ARG A 5 -5.64 12.01 -0.58
N VAL A 6 -5.54 10.87 0.10
CA VAL A 6 -4.32 10.07 0.16
C VAL A 6 -4.47 8.76 -0.60
N ALA A 7 -3.52 8.45 -1.48
CA ALA A 7 -3.42 7.15 -2.11
C ALA A 7 -2.40 6.24 -1.39
N VAL A 8 -2.68 4.94 -1.37
CA VAL A 8 -1.72 3.89 -1.01
C VAL A 8 -1.97 2.70 -1.93
N ALA A 9 -0.90 2.06 -2.43
CA ALA A 9 -1.00 0.98 -3.40
C ALA A 9 -0.08 -0.18 -3.04
N GLY A 10 -0.51 -1.40 -3.37
CA GLY A 10 0.29 -2.59 -3.12
C GLY A 10 -0.39 -3.88 -3.55
N THR A 11 0.37 -4.96 -3.51
CA THR A 11 -0.19 -6.31 -3.70
C THR A 11 -0.96 -6.75 -2.45
N PHE A 12 -0.50 -6.40 -1.25
CA PHE A 12 -1.14 -6.70 0.04
C PHE A 12 -1.45 -8.19 0.27
N GLY A 13 -0.52 -9.09 -0.04
CA GLY A 13 -0.80 -10.52 0.09
C GLY A 13 0.45 -11.41 0.19
N PRO A 14 0.56 -12.29 1.20
CA PRO A 14 -0.18 -12.23 2.47
C PRO A 14 0.02 -10.87 3.18
N LEU A 15 -1.04 -10.37 3.82
CA LEU A 15 -1.01 -9.13 4.61
C LEU A 15 -0.13 -9.34 5.86
N HIS A 16 0.57 -8.28 6.29
CA HIS A 16 1.49 -8.34 7.43
C HIS A 16 1.66 -6.95 8.06
N ASP A 17 2.38 -6.84 9.17
CA ASP A 17 2.44 -5.60 9.96
C ASP A 17 3.10 -4.42 9.21
N GLY A 18 4.04 -4.71 8.29
CA GLY A 18 4.51 -3.72 7.32
C GLY A 18 3.39 -3.11 6.45
N HIS A 19 2.48 -3.92 5.92
CA HIS A 19 1.31 -3.42 5.16
C HIS A 19 0.35 -2.63 6.05
N ARG A 20 0.08 -3.13 7.26
CA ARG A 20 -0.74 -2.45 8.27
C ARG A 20 -0.17 -1.08 8.64
N THR A 21 1.16 -0.93 8.65
CA THR A 21 1.81 0.37 8.87
C THR A 21 1.59 1.32 7.70
N LEU A 22 1.63 0.84 6.45
CA LEU A 22 1.29 1.65 5.27
C LEU A 22 -0.18 2.12 5.33
N LEU A 23 -1.12 1.19 5.57
CA LEU A 23 -2.56 1.49 5.64
C LEU A 23 -2.88 2.48 6.77
N ARG A 24 -2.34 2.26 7.97
CA ARG A 24 -2.52 3.20 9.10
C ARG A 24 -1.92 4.58 8.82
N THR A 25 -0.80 4.64 8.10
CA THR A 25 -0.21 5.91 7.69
C THR A 25 -1.14 6.65 6.73
N ALA A 26 -1.78 5.95 5.79
CA ALA A 26 -2.77 6.55 4.90
C ALA A 26 -3.99 7.07 5.68
N LEU A 27 -4.50 6.31 6.64
CA LEU A 27 -5.63 6.73 7.49
C LEU A 27 -5.32 7.99 8.31
N LYS A 28 -4.10 8.07 8.84
CA LYS A 28 -3.64 9.21 9.63
C LYS A 28 -3.65 10.52 8.84
N TYR A 29 -3.20 10.50 7.59
CA TYR A 29 -3.01 11.71 6.79
C TYR A 29 -4.12 11.97 5.77
N GLY A 30 -5.00 11.00 5.50
CA GLY A 30 -6.08 11.11 4.51
C GLY A 30 -7.37 11.67 5.10
N ASP A 31 -7.36 12.91 5.57
CA ASP A 31 -8.58 13.56 6.09
C ASP A 31 -9.63 13.88 5.02
N GLY A 32 -9.23 13.97 3.75
CA GLY A 32 -10.12 14.01 2.58
C GLY A 32 -10.46 12.65 1.97
N GLY A 33 -10.16 11.56 2.69
CA GLY A 33 -10.43 10.19 2.28
C GLY A 33 -9.25 9.49 1.59
N LEU A 34 -9.39 8.17 1.43
CA LEU A 34 -8.33 7.29 0.94
C LEU A 34 -8.70 6.64 -0.39
N VAL A 35 -7.67 6.45 -1.23
CA VAL A 35 -7.73 5.57 -2.40
C VAL A 35 -6.75 4.43 -2.20
N VAL A 36 -7.25 3.21 -2.08
CA VAL A 36 -6.45 2.02 -1.79
C VAL A 36 -6.36 1.14 -3.03
N GLY A 37 -5.18 1.09 -3.62
CA GLY A 37 -4.88 0.32 -4.81
C GLY A 37 -4.44 -1.10 -4.53
N VAL A 38 -5.22 -2.09 -4.96
CA VAL A 38 -4.89 -3.51 -4.80
C VAL A 38 -4.62 -4.11 -6.17
N THR A 39 -3.44 -4.70 -6.37
CA THR A 39 -3.09 -5.30 -7.68
C THR A 39 -4.03 -6.42 -8.09
N SER A 40 -4.39 -6.50 -9.36
CA SER A 40 -5.14 -7.62 -9.93
C SER A 40 -4.40 -8.94 -9.73
N ASP A 41 -5.12 -10.07 -9.84
CA ASP A 41 -4.48 -11.39 -9.77
C ASP A 41 -3.49 -11.62 -10.91
N GLU A 42 -3.82 -11.17 -12.11
CA GLU A 42 -2.92 -11.26 -13.26
C GLU A 42 -1.62 -10.50 -13.03
N PHE A 43 -1.71 -9.25 -12.57
CA PHE A 43 -0.54 -8.42 -12.29
C PHE A 43 0.27 -8.95 -11.12
N ALA A 44 -0.39 -9.39 -10.04
CA ALA A 44 0.28 -9.97 -8.88
C ALA A 44 1.06 -11.25 -9.24
N ARG A 45 0.50 -12.12 -10.08
CA ARG A 45 1.14 -13.37 -10.51
C ARG A 45 2.30 -13.13 -11.48
N SER A 46 2.23 -12.09 -12.32
CA SER A 46 3.32 -11.78 -13.26
C SER A 46 4.48 -11.03 -12.61
N SER A 47 4.22 -10.25 -11.55
CA SER A 47 5.22 -9.41 -10.87
C SER A 47 5.84 -10.04 -9.62
N ARG A 48 5.30 -11.14 -9.09
CA ARG A 48 5.80 -11.81 -7.88
C ARG A 48 6.26 -13.23 -8.17
N THR A 49 7.39 -13.62 -7.59
CA THR A 49 7.97 -14.98 -7.70
C THR A 49 7.39 -15.97 -6.69
N ARG A 50 6.54 -15.50 -5.78
CA ARG A 50 5.95 -16.25 -4.66
C ARG A 50 4.45 -16.42 -4.86
N ALA A 51 3.85 -17.33 -4.10
CA ALA A 51 2.40 -17.42 -4.02
C ALA A 51 1.79 -16.09 -3.52
N VAL A 52 0.66 -15.71 -4.11
CA VAL A 52 -0.12 -14.54 -3.73
C VAL A 52 -1.58 -15.00 -3.55
N PRO A 53 -2.26 -14.62 -2.44
CA PRO A 53 -3.69 -14.89 -2.27
C PRO A 53 -4.53 -14.25 -3.40
N ALA A 54 -5.76 -14.74 -3.58
CA ALA A 54 -6.66 -14.20 -4.61
C ALA A 54 -7.00 -12.73 -4.33
N PHE A 55 -7.39 -12.00 -5.37
CA PHE A 55 -7.74 -10.58 -5.28
C PHE A 55 -8.78 -10.31 -4.20
N GLU A 56 -9.85 -11.10 -4.17
CA GLU A 56 -10.93 -10.99 -3.19
C GLU A 56 -10.45 -11.23 -1.74
N ASP A 57 -9.53 -12.17 -1.53
CA ASP A 57 -8.94 -12.42 -0.20
C ASP A 57 -8.10 -11.22 0.25
N ARG A 58 -7.35 -10.63 -0.68
CA ARG A 58 -6.48 -9.48 -0.41
C ARG A 58 -7.28 -8.22 -0.14
N THR A 59 -8.32 -7.94 -0.93
CA THR A 59 -9.22 -6.81 -0.67
C THR A 59 -9.93 -6.98 0.67
N THR A 60 -10.42 -8.18 0.99
CA THR A 60 -11.05 -8.46 2.29
C THR A 60 -10.08 -8.23 3.44
N ALA A 61 -8.82 -8.70 3.33
CA ALA A 61 -7.80 -8.48 4.35
C ALA A 61 -7.45 -6.99 4.52
N VAL A 62 -7.34 -6.25 3.41
CA VAL A 62 -7.11 -4.79 3.43
C VAL A 62 -8.27 -4.05 4.08
N GLU A 63 -9.52 -4.38 3.72
CA GLU A 63 -10.68 -3.74 4.33
C GLU A 63 -10.76 -4.01 5.84
N THR A 64 -10.55 -5.25 6.26
CA THR A 64 -10.52 -5.60 7.69
C THR A 64 -9.44 -4.80 8.42
N ALA A 65 -8.22 -4.74 7.87
CA ALA A 65 -7.15 -3.97 8.46
C ALA A 65 -7.48 -2.47 8.57
N LEU A 66 -8.08 -1.87 7.52
CA LEU A 66 -8.52 -0.47 7.57
C LEU A 66 -9.55 -0.24 8.68
N ARG A 67 -10.57 -1.11 8.77
CA ARG A 67 -11.62 -1.02 9.81
C ARG A 67 -11.05 -1.17 11.22
N GLU A 68 -10.10 -2.07 11.42
CA GLU A 68 -9.47 -2.31 12.73
C GLU A 68 -8.55 -1.16 13.16
N GLN A 69 -7.95 -0.44 12.21
CA GLN A 69 -6.95 0.59 12.47
C GLN A 69 -7.48 2.02 12.41
N ASP A 70 -8.70 2.23 11.89
CA ASP A 70 -9.25 3.57 11.70
C ASP A 70 -9.76 4.18 13.01
N GLU A 71 -8.91 5.02 13.58
CA GLU A 71 -9.20 5.83 14.77
C GLU A 71 -9.71 7.24 14.39
N TRP A 72 -9.79 7.56 13.09
CA TRP A 72 -10.09 8.90 12.58
C TRP A 72 -11.43 9.01 11.84
N GLY A 73 -12.12 7.90 11.59
CA GLY A 73 -13.40 7.88 10.87
C GLY A 73 -13.24 8.27 9.41
N ARG A 74 -12.25 7.69 8.72
CA ARG A 74 -11.96 7.96 7.31
C ARG A 74 -12.85 7.16 6.38
N GLU A 75 -13.20 7.75 5.25
CA GLU A 75 -13.76 7.03 4.12
C GLU A 75 -12.64 6.54 3.20
N TRP A 76 -12.83 5.38 2.59
CA TRP A 76 -11.90 4.82 1.63
C TRP A 76 -12.61 4.15 0.46
N GLU A 77 -11.98 4.20 -0.71
CA GLU A 77 -12.34 3.37 -1.85
C GLU A 77 -11.20 2.38 -2.16
N ILE A 78 -11.57 1.14 -2.48
CA ILE A 78 -10.62 0.14 -2.99
C ILE A 78 -10.76 0.07 -4.50
N ARG A 79 -9.63 0.14 -5.20
CA ARG A 79 -9.55 0.04 -6.65
C ARG A 79 -8.59 -1.05 -7.08
N GLU A 80 -8.99 -1.81 -8.09
CA GLU A 80 -8.14 -2.80 -8.71
C GLU A 80 -7.05 -2.13 -9.56
N LEU A 81 -5.83 -2.63 -9.45
CA LEU A 81 -4.66 -2.15 -10.18
C LEU A 81 -4.18 -3.21 -11.17
N THR A 82 -4.30 -2.92 -12.46
CA THR A 82 -3.76 -3.76 -13.54
C THR A 82 -2.31 -3.42 -13.90
N SER A 83 -1.74 -2.38 -13.27
CA SER A 83 -0.33 -1.99 -13.40
C SER A 83 0.18 -1.32 -12.12
N GLU A 84 1.52 -1.25 -11.97
CA GLU A 84 2.21 -0.76 -10.77
C GLU A 84 1.84 0.69 -10.37
N HIS A 85 1.47 1.54 -11.33
CA HIS A 85 1.20 2.97 -11.08
C HIS A 85 -0.23 3.41 -11.46
N GLY A 86 -1.13 2.46 -11.72
CA GLY A 86 -2.44 2.73 -12.32
C GLY A 86 -3.32 3.75 -11.57
N ILE A 87 -3.28 3.82 -10.25
CA ILE A 87 -4.07 4.82 -9.50
C ILE A 87 -3.37 6.18 -9.45
N VAL A 88 -2.05 6.14 -9.31
CA VAL A 88 -1.26 7.30 -8.91
C VAL A 88 -1.03 8.25 -10.10
N THR A 89 -0.95 7.71 -11.32
CA THR A 89 -0.83 8.53 -12.54
C THR A 89 -2.17 9.00 -13.12
N GLU A 90 -3.29 8.44 -12.67
CA GLU A 90 -4.56 8.59 -13.37
C GLU A 90 -5.64 9.32 -12.56
N GLU A 91 -5.48 9.41 -11.23
CA GLU A 91 -6.42 10.13 -10.37
C GLU A 91 -5.93 11.56 -10.08
N PRO A 92 -6.58 12.61 -10.65
CA PRO A 92 -6.17 14.00 -10.45
C PRO A 92 -6.45 14.48 -9.03
N ALA A 93 -7.48 13.92 -8.37
CA ALA A 93 -7.95 14.35 -7.06
C ALA A 93 -7.14 13.77 -5.88
N VAL A 94 -6.04 13.04 -6.13
CA VAL A 94 -5.12 12.59 -5.07
C VAL A 94 -4.07 13.68 -4.85
N ASP A 95 -3.86 14.02 -3.58
CA ASP A 95 -2.90 15.04 -3.14
C ASP A 95 -1.58 14.42 -2.66
N ALA A 96 -1.65 13.24 -2.04
CA ALA A 96 -0.47 12.58 -1.47
C ALA A 96 -0.47 11.06 -1.71
N LEU A 97 0.74 10.47 -1.72
CA LEU A 97 0.97 9.05 -1.87
C LEU A 97 1.75 8.51 -0.67
N VAL A 98 1.18 7.52 0.01
CA VAL A 98 1.90 6.74 1.01
C VAL A 98 2.74 5.68 0.32
N VAL A 99 4.03 5.70 0.61
CA VAL A 99 5.03 4.79 0.05
C VAL A 99 5.81 4.11 1.17
N SER A 100 6.34 2.94 0.86
CA SER A 100 7.38 2.34 1.69
C SER A 100 8.72 3.04 1.43
N PRO A 101 9.74 2.88 2.29
CA PRO A 101 11.05 3.45 2.01
C PRO A 101 11.68 2.86 0.74
N GLU A 102 11.29 1.64 0.31
CA GLU A 102 11.73 1.05 -0.96
C GLU A 102 11.14 1.77 -2.17
N THR A 103 9.85 2.10 -2.10
CA THR A 103 9.10 2.69 -3.22
C THR A 103 9.13 4.22 -3.21
N ALA A 104 9.75 4.84 -2.20
CA ALA A 104 9.90 6.29 -2.12
C ALA A 104 10.69 6.88 -3.31
N VAL A 105 11.65 6.12 -3.85
CA VAL A 105 12.44 6.54 -5.01
C VAL A 105 11.59 6.67 -6.29
N GLU A 106 10.45 5.98 -6.36
CA GLU A 106 9.56 5.99 -7.53
C GLU A 106 8.71 7.27 -7.59
N LEU A 107 8.56 8.00 -6.47
CA LEU A 107 7.73 9.20 -6.38
C LEU A 107 8.13 10.26 -7.41
N ALA A 108 9.43 10.40 -7.68
CA ALA A 108 9.93 11.34 -8.68
C ALA A 108 9.39 11.00 -10.08
N ALA A 109 9.53 9.74 -10.50
CA ALA A 109 9.05 9.26 -11.80
C ALA A 109 7.53 9.33 -11.92
N ILE A 110 6.80 9.05 -10.83
CA ILE A 110 5.35 9.22 -10.75
C ILE A 110 4.96 10.69 -10.99
N ASN A 111 5.63 11.63 -10.32
CA ASN A 111 5.36 13.05 -10.45
C ASN A 111 5.72 13.61 -11.83
N GLU A 112 6.74 13.07 -12.50
CA GLU A 112 7.02 13.37 -13.91
C GLU A 112 5.86 12.95 -14.83
N ARG A 113 5.32 11.74 -14.65
CA ARG A 113 4.16 11.26 -15.42
C ARG A 113 2.90 12.09 -15.15
N ARG A 114 2.67 12.52 -13.91
CA ARG A 114 1.56 13.41 -13.53
C ARG A 114 1.67 14.77 -14.21
N ARG A 115 2.85 15.39 -14.19
CA ARG A 115 3.10 16.67 -14.89
C ARG A 115 2.88 16.55 -16.39
N ALA A 116 3.30 15.44 -17.01
CA ALA A 116 3.06 15.20 -18.44
C ALA A 116 1.57 15.12 -18.81
N ARG A 117 0.70 14.83 -17.83
CA ARG A 117 -0.77 14.81 -17.96
C ARG A 117 -1.44 16.11 -17.47
N GLY A 118 -0.68 17.09 -16.99
CA GLY A 118 -1.19 18.36 -16.46
C GLY A 118 -1.70 18.28 -15.02
N PHE A 119 -1.33 17.24 -14.26
CA PHE A 119 -1.71 17.10 -12.85
C PHE A 119 -0.66 17.69 -11.91
N GLU A 120 -1.14 18.17 -10.75
CA GLU A 120 -0.29 18.57 -9.62
C GLU A 120 0.58 17.39 -9.14
N PRO A 121 1.84 17.63 -8.74
CA PRO A 121 2.68 16.59 -8.15
C PRO A 121 2.13 16.16 -6.80
N LEU A 122 2.32 14.90 -6.45
CA LEU A 122 1.96 14.32 -5.17
C LEU A 122 3.00 14.61 -4.11
N GLU A 123 2.53 14.87 -2.90
CA GLU A 123 3.34 14.78 -1.70
C GLU A 123 3.61 13.31 -1.35
N GLY A 124 4.87 12.99 -1.03
CA GLY A 124 5.27 11.64 -0.64
C GLY A 124 5.28 11.47 0.87
N ILE A 125 4.52 10.51 1.37
CA ILE A 125 4.47 10.16 2.79
C ILE A 125 5.14 8.81 2.97
N VAL A 126 6.33 8.79 3.57
CA VAL A 126 7.09 7.55 3.77
C VAL A 126 6.67 6.88 5.08
N ALA A 127 6.08 5.69 4.99
CA ALA A 127 5.82 4.86 6.16
C ALA A 127 7.10 4.11 6.57
N PRO A 128 7.44 4.03 7.86
CA PRO A 128 8.65 3.33 8.31
C PRO A 128 8.56 1.81 8.11
N TYR A 129 9.70 1.15 8.07
CA TYR A 129 9.74 -0.31 8.08
C TYR A 129 9.25 -0.89 9.42
N VAL A 130 8.68 -2.08 9.33
CA VAL A 130 8.46 -2.96 10.48
C VAL A 130 9.47 -4.10 10.40
N LEU A 131 10.15 -4.34 11.52
CA LEU A 131 11.15 -5.38 11.66
C LEU A 131 10.53 -6.63 12.31
N ALA A 132 10.99 -7.79 11.85
CA ALA A 132 10.75 -9.08 12.48
C ALA A 132 11.64 -9.24 13.71
N ALA A 133 11.43 -10.33 14.46
CA ALA A 133 12.14 -10.62 15.70
C ALA A 133 13.67 -10.81 15.53
N ASP A 134 14.13 -11.11 14.32
CA ASP A 134 15.56 -11.20 13.96
C ASP A 134 16.18 -9.86 13.53
N GLY A 135 15.40 -8.77 13.55
CA GLY A 135 15.85 -7.43 13.15
C GLY A 135 15.86 -7.19 11.64
N GLU A 136 15.50 -8.19 10.82
CA GLU A 136 15.28 -8.00 9.39
C GLU A 136 13.85 -7.52 9.12
N ARG A 137 13.61 -6.93 7.95
CA ARG A 137 12.28 -6.42 7.59
C ARG A 137 11.25 -7.55 7.44
N ILE A 138 10.02 -7.31 7.90
CA ILE A 138 8.87 -8.17 7.58
C ILE A 138 8.53 -8.06 6.09
N SER A 139 8.35 -9.19 5.41
CA SER A 139 7.82 -9.20 4.05
C SER A 139 6.97 -10.43 3.77
N SER A 140 6.01 -10.30 2.85
CA SER A 140 5.19 -11.41 2.36
C SER A 140 6.00 -12.60 1.84
N THR A 141 7.20 -12.36 1.26
CA THR A 141 8.07 -13.44 0.78
C THR A 141 8.53 -14.33 1.93
N ARG A 142 8.99 -13.70 3.02
CA ARG A 142 9.45 -14.42 4.21
C ARG A 142 8.31 -15.20 4.88
N ILE A 143 7.09 -14.65 4.86
CA ILE A 143 5.89 -15.34 5.35
C ILE A 143 5.57 -16.57 4.50
N VAL A 144 5.59 -16.43 3.17
CA VAL A 144 5.32 -17.55 2.25
C VAL A 144 6.39 -18.64 2.35
N ASN A 145 7.65 -18.25 2.58
CA ASN A 145 8.75 -19.18 2.81
C ASN A 145 8.70 -19.84 4.20
N GLY A 146 7.79 -19.41 5.08
CA GLY A 146 7.68 -19.93 6.44
C GLY A 146 8.83 -19.50 7.35
N GLU A 147 9.50 -18.38 7.07
CA GLU A 147 10.56 -17.84 7.94
C GLU A 147 9.97 -17.08 9.14
N ILE A 148 8.86 -16.36 8.91
CA ILE A 148 8.16 -15.54 9.91
C ILE A 148 6.64 -15.66 9.78
N ASP A 149 5.90 -15.32 10.83
CA ASP A 149 4.46 -15.04 10.74
C ASP A 149 4.16 -13.59 10.28
N GLU A 150 2.87 -13.24 10.20
CA GLU A 150 2.43 -11.91 9.75
C GLU A 150 2.83 -10.75 10.67
N HIS A 151 3.22 -11.06 11.91
CA HIS A 151 3.69 -10.13 12.93
C HIS A 151 5.23 -10.10 13.05
N GLY A 152 5.92 -10.91 12.25
CA GLY A 152 7.38 -10.98 12.26
C GLY A 152 7.95 -11.89 13.34
N ASN A 153 7.16 -12.75 13.98
CA ASN A 153 7.69 -13.78 14.85
C ASN A 153 8.32 -14.89 14.01
N LEU A 154 9.52 -15.36 14.40
CA LEU A 154 10.20 -16.46 13.72
C LEU A 154 9.39 -17.75 13.79
N ARG A 155 9.24 -18.42 12.65
CA ARG A 155 8.65 -19.75 12.56
C ARG A 155 9.81 -20.76 12.67
N GLN A 156 9.85 -21.50 13.77
CA GLN A 156 10.84 -22.56 14.02
C GLN A 156 10.51 -23.83 13.24
#